data_AF-A0A6J3B2T5-F1
#
_entry.id   AF-A0A6J3B2T5-F1
#
_cell.length_a   1.000
_cell.length_b   1.000
_cell.length_c   1.000
_cell.angle_alpha   90.00
_cell.angle_beta   90.00
_cell.angle_gamma   90.00
#
_symmetry.space_group_name_H-M   'P 1'
#
loop_
_entity.id
_entity.type
_entity.pdbx_description
1 polymer ?
#
loop_
_entity_poly.entity_id
_entity_poly.type
_entity_poly.pdbx_seq_one_letter_code
_entity_poly.pdbx_strand_id
1 'polypeptide(L)'
;METPGLVVHGEAASFSTALRSLVNNPLYSDVRFVVGQERQEVFAHRCLLACRCNFFQRLLGSELGPGVTSPVVLSAVPAEAFLAVLEFLYTNSAQLHRHSVLEVLTAAVEYGLEELRELCLEFVVKVLDVELVCEALQVAVTFGLGPLQERCVAFIEAHSQETLRTRGFLELSPPALLPLLRSDKLCVDEAELVLAARSWARVGAAVLERPVAEVAAPVVRELRLALLAPAELSALEEQNRQEPLIPVRTRGTRLRSPPRRGRKHAGGGAAQGPRGEVSIEGLRGDQPLPQVEQIVEAWKCHALRRGDAAPGAPCRRRRGTLPREHHRFLDLPFK
;
A
#
# COMPACT_ATOMS: atom_id res chain seq x y z
N MET A 1 6.72 -13.74 -61.40
CA MET A 1 5.85 -12.57 -61.59
C MET A 1 4.82 -12.62 -60.50
N GLU A 2 4.96 -11.79 -59.47
CA GLU A 2 3.92 -11.62 -58.47
C GLU A 2 2.72 -10.97 -59.15
N THR A 3 1.57 -11.64 -59.13
CA THR A 3 0.31 -11.06 -59.59
C THR A 3 0.02 -9.79 -58.78
N PRO A 4 -0.22 -8.64 -59.41
CA PRO A 4 -0.51 -7.42 -58.67
C PRO A 4 -1.86 -7.56 -57.96
N GLY A 5 -1.84 -7.75 -56.64
CA GLY A 5 -3.03 -7.72 -55.79
C GLY A 5 -3.36 -6.28 -55.37
N LEU A 6 -4.63 -5.89 -55.46
CA LEU A 6 -5.13 -4.63 -54.90
C LEU A 6 -5.66 -4.88 -53.48
N VAL A 7 -5.10 -4.20 -52.49
CA VAL A 7 -5.64 -4.17 -51.12
C VAL A 7 -6.70 -3.08 -51.06
N VAL A 8 -7.91 -3.43 -50.62
CA VAL A 8 -9.02 -2.50 -50.40
C VAL A 8 -9.31 -2.39 -48.90
N HIS A 9 -9.67 -1.20 -48.42
CA HIS A 9 -9.96 -0.96 -47.01
C HIS A 9 -11.43 -0.57 -46.83
N GLY A 10 -12.11 -1.26 -45.91
CA GLY A 10 -13.45 -0.87 -45.45
C GLY A 10 -13.40 0.17 -44.33
N GLU A 11 -14.56 0.70 -43.94
CA GLU A 11 -14.67 1.68 -42.87
C GLU A 11 -14.58 1.02 -41.48
N ALA A 12 -13.54 1.37 -40.72
CA ALA A 12 -13.29 0.81 -39.40
C ALA A 12 -14.41 1.08 -38.39
N ALA A 13 -15.09 2.23 -38.48
CA ALA A 13 -16.18 2.61 -37.58
C ALA A 13 -17.40 1.69 -37.73
N SER A 14 -17.79 1.37 -38.97
CA SER A 14 -18.88 0.43 -39.25
C SER A 14 -18.53 -0.97 -38.74
N PHE A 15 -17.28 -1.42 -38.93
CA PHE A 15 -16.81 -2.71 -38.44
C PHE A 15 -16.85 -2.79 -36.90
N SER A 16 -16.30 -1.78 -36.22
CA SER A 16 -16.29 -1.67 -34.75
C SER A 16 -17.72 -1.63 -34.18
N THR A 17 -18.64 -0.90 -34.82
CA THR A 17 -20.05 -0.83 -34.41
C THR A 17 -20.76 -2.19 -34.54
N ALA A 18 -20.51 -2.92 -35.63
CA ALA A 18 -21.04 -4.27 -35.79
C ALA A 18 -20.52 -5.21 -34.70
N LEU A 19 -19.21 -5.19 -34.39
CA LEU A 19 -18.65 -6.00 -33.31
C LEU A 19 -19.15 -5.60 -31.93
N ARG A 20 -19.40 -4.31 -31.68
CA ARG A 20 -19.99 -3.83 -30.42
C ARG A 20 -21.34 -4.50 -30.13
N SER A 21 -22.14 -4.79 -31.16
CA SER A 21 -23.44 -5.47 -31.02
C SER A 21 -23.35 -6.92 -30.51
N LEU A 22 -22.15 -7.50 -30.56
CA LEU A 22 -21.87 -8.85 -30.06
C LEU A 22 -21.38 -8.87 -28.61
N VAL A 23 -21.04 -7.71 -28.03
CA VAL A 23 -20.60 -7.62 -26.63
C VAL A 23 -21.75 -8.04 -25.71
N ASN A 24 -21.49 -9.01 -24.82
CA ASN A 24 -22.46 -9.57 -23.90
C ASN A 24 -23.76 -10.10 -24.56
N ASN A 25 -23.66 -10.63 -25.78
CA ASN A 25 -24.81 -11.13 -26.54
C ASN A 25 -24.94 -12.66 -26.44
N PRO A 26 -26.04 -13.20 -25.89
CA PRO A 26 -26.19 -14.65 -25.70
C PRO A 26 -26.41 -15.44 -27.00
N LEU A 27 -26.86 -14.82 -28.10
CA LEU A 27 -27.29 -15.54 -29.30
C LEU A 27 -26.17 -16.26 -30.07
N TYR A 28 -24.92 -15.82 -29.91
CA TYR A 28 -23.76 -16.37 -30.64
C TYR A 28 -22.58 -16.72 -29.73
N SER A 29 -22.75 -16.55 -28.42
CA SER A 29 -21.70 -16.78 -27.45
C SER A 29 -21.45 -18.26 -27.21
N ASP A 30 -20.18 -18.65 -27.22
CA ASP A 30 -19.68 -20.00 -26.98
C ASP A 30 -18.94 -20.11 -25.62
N VAL A 31 -18.87 -19.02 -24.86
CA VAL A 31 -18.41 -19.00 -23.47
C VAL A 31 -19.29 -18.10 -22.60
N ARG A 32 -19.50 -18.54 -21.35
CA ARG A 32 -20.17 -17.77 -20.29
C ARG A 32 -19.22 -17.56 -19.12
N PHE A 33 -19.13 -16.32 -18.66
CA PHE A 33 -18.39 -15.93 -17.47
C PHE A 33 -19.36 -15.64 -16.33
N VAL A 34 -18.91 -15.90 -15.10
CA VAL A 34 -19.57 -15.47 -13.86
C VAL A 34 -18.61 -14.51 -13.17
N VAL A 35 -18.92 -13.22 -13.22
CA VAL A 35 -18.02 -12.12 -12.81
C VAL A 35 -18.47 -11.43 -11.52
N GLY A 36 -17.48 -10.97 -10.77
CA GLY A 36 -17.65 -10.22 -9.54
C GLY A 36 -18.24 -11.02 -8.38
N GLN A 37 -18.36 -10.35 -7.24
CA GLN A 37 -18.97 -10.93 -6.04
C GLN A 37 -20.48 -11.16 -6.22
N GLU A 38 -21.12 -10.36 -7.08
CA GLU A 38 -22.55 -10.50 -7.44
C GLU A 38 -22.82 -11.68 -8.37
N ARG A 39 -21.78 -12.35 -8.88
CA ARG A 39 -21.88 -13.51 -9.76
C ARG A 39 -22.71 -13.23 -11.02
N GLN A 40 -22.54 -12.03 -11.60
CA GLN A 40 -23.24 -11.64 -12.81
C GLN A 40 -22.78 -12.49 -13.99
N GLU A 41 -23.72 -12.94 -14.82
CA GLU A 41 -23.42 -13.69 -16.03
C GLU A 41 -23.06 -12.75 -17.17
N VAL A 42 -21.94 -13.04 -17.85
CA VAL A 42 -21.49 -12.31 -19.04
C VAL A 42 -21.19 -13.30 -20.16
N PHE A 43 -21.75 -13.04 -21.34
CA PHE A 43 -21.62 -13.87 -22.53
C PHE A 43 -20.52 -13.33 -23.45
N ALA A 44 -19.69 -14.21 -24.02
CA ALA A 44 -18.65 -13.80 -24.96
C ALA A 44 -18.30 -14.90 -25.96
N HIS A 45 -17.40 -14.55 -26.89
CA HIS A 45 -16.94 -15.38 -27.99
C HIS A 45 -15.46 -15.75 -27.77
N ARG A 46 -15.18 -17.04 -27.64
CA ARG A 46 -13.84 -17.60 -27.33
C ARG A 46 -12.80 -17.17 -28.36
N CYS A 47 -13.16 -17.19 -29.64
CA CYS A 47 -12.24 -16.84 -30.73
C CYS A 47 -11.77 -15.39 -30.66
N LEU A 48 -12.68 -14.44 -30.37
CA LEU A 48 -12.36 -13.02 -30.25
C LEU A 48 -11.47 -12.74 -29.03
N LEU A 49 -11.79 -13.34 -27.89
CA LEU A 49 -10.98 -13.20 -26.68
C LEU A 49 -9.58 -13.79 -26.86
N ALA A 50 -9.50 -15.02 -27.37
CA ALA A 50 -8.24 -15.74 -27.52
C ALA A 50 -7.30 -15.12 -28.55
N CYS A 51 -7.82 -14.48 -29.61
CA CYS A 51 -6.96 -13.83 -30.60
C CYS A 51 -6.44 -12.45 -30.16
N ARG A 52 -7.14 -11.78 -29.23
CA ARG A 52 -6.80 -10.43 -28.77
C ARG A 52 -6.08 -10.40 -27.41
N CYS A 53 -6.12 -11.49 -26.65
CA CYS A 53 -5.60 -11.53 -25.30
C CYS A 53 -5.01 -12.91 -24.94
N ASN A 54 -3.71 -12.94 -24.67
CA ASN A 54 -2.98 -14.17 -24.30
C ASN A 54 -3.47 -14.79 -22.98
N PHE A 55 -4.00 -13.98 -22.05
CA PHE A 55 -4.63 -14.50 -20.83
C PHE A 55 -5.84 -15.37 -21.18
N PHE A 56 -6.78 -14.84 -21.98
CA PHE A 56 -7.95 -15.60 -22.40
C PHE A 56 -7.61 -16.74 -23.35
N GLN A 57 -6.59 -16.59 -24.19
CA GLN A 57 -6.10 -17.70 -25.04
C GLN A 57 -5.71 -18.91 -24.19
N ARG A 58 -4.96 -18.70 -23.10
CA ARG A 58 -4.54 -19.78 -22.19
C ARG A 58 -5.71 -20.29 -21.36
N LEU A 59 -6.53 -19.39 -20.81
CA LEU A 59 -7.69 -19.74 -19.98
C LEU A 59 -8.70 -20.60 -20.74
N LEU A 60 -8.95 -20.26 -22.00
CA LEU A 60 -9.97 -20.92 -22.82
C LEU A 60 -9.38 -22.09 -23.62
N GLY A 61 -8.10 -22.06 -23.99
CA GLY A 61 -7.47 -23.09 -24.83
C GLY A 61 -7.42 -24.50 -24.22
N SER A 62 -7.52 -24.63 -22.90
CA SER A 62 -7.48 -25.93 -22.20
C SER A 62 -8.79 -26.73 -22.29
N GLU A 63 -9.92 -26.10 -22.63
CA GLU A 63 -11.28 -26.65 -22.51
C GLU A 63 -11.87 -27.12 -23.87
N LEU A 64 -11.07 -27.75 -24.74
CA LEU A 64 -11.52 -28.23 -26.06
C LEU A 64 -12.32 -29.57 -26.01
N GLY A 65 -12.95 -29.89 -24.89
CA GLY A 65 -13.72 -31.12 -24.70
C GLY A 65 -15.21 -30.96 -25.08
N PRO A 66 -15.86 -31.98 -25.69
CA PRO A 66 -17.28 -31.95 -25.98
C PRO A 66 -18.09 -32.23 -24.70
N GLY A 67 -18.53 -31.18 -24.04
CA GLY A 67 -19.40 -31.27 -22.86
C GLY A 67 -19.70 -29.87 -22.35
N VAL A 68 -20.95 -29.63 -21.95
CA VAL A 68 -21.48 -28.34 -21.47
C VAL A 68 -20.39 -27.51 -20.77
N THR A 69 -19.93 -26.45 -21.42
CA THR A 69 -18.86 -25.59 -20.93
C THR A 69 -19.31 -24.97 -19.62
N SER A 70 -18.73 -25.44 -18.53
CA SER A 70 -18.96 -24.84 -17.21
C SER A 70 -18.61 -23.34 -17.27
N PRO A 71 -19.36 -22.48 -16.56
CA PRO A 71 -19.08 -21.06 -16.61
C PRO A 71 -17.70 -20.77 -16.01
N VAL A 72 -16.95 -19.90 -16.69
CA VAL A 72 -15.65 -19.45 -16.19
C VAL A 72 -15.88 -18.42 -15.09
N VAL A 73 -15.47 -18.74 -13.86
CA VAL A 73 -15.69 -17.86 -12.70
C VAL A 73 -14.53 -16.88 -12.55
N LEU A 74 -14.84 -15.59 -12.56
CA LEU A 74 -13.91 -14.47 -12.36
C LEU A 74 -14.43 -13.61 -11.20
N SER A 75 -14.28 -14.09 -9.97
CA SER A 75 -14.83 -13.43 -8.77
C SER A 75 -14.11 -12.15 -8.36
N ALA A 76 -12.85 -11.98 -8.78
CA ALA A 76 -12.02 -10.83 -8.38
C ALA A 76 -12.36 -9.54 -9.15
N VAL A 77 -12.84 -9.66 -10.39
CA VAL A 77 -13.11 -8.52 -11.28
C VAL A 77 -14.59 -8.12 -11.20
N PRO A 78 -14.90 -6.85 -10.91
CA PRO A 78 -16.28 -6.36 -10.99
C PRO A 78 -16.84 -6.45 -12.41
N ALA A 79 -18.15 -6.66 -12.53
CA ALA A 79 -18.80 -6.86 -13.83
C ALA A 79 -18.65 -5.66 -14.77
N GLU A 80 -18.77 -4.43 -14.25
CA GLU A 80 -18.59 -3.21 -15.05
C GLU A 80 -17.18 -3.15 -15.66
N ALA A 81 -16.15 -3.41 -14.87
CA ALA A 81 -14.78 -3.40 -15.34
C ALA A 81 -14.53 -4.51 -16.38
N PHE A 82 -15.09 -5.70 -16.16
CA PHE A 82 -15.00 -6.79 -17.12
C PHE A 82 -15.71 -6.48 -18.44
N LEU A 83 -16.87 -5.81 -18.40
CA LEU A 83 -17.59 -5.37 -19.60
C LEU A 83 -16.81 -4.31 -20.38
N ALA A 84 -16.14 -3.37 -19.70
CA ALA A 84 -15.25 -2.40 -20.35
C ALA A 84 -14.05 -3.08 -21.04
N VAL A 85 -13.43 -4.06 -20.37
CA VAL A 85 -12.39 -4.91 -20.97
C VAL A 85 -12.94 -5.65 -22.19
N LEU A 86 -14.14 -6.22 -22.08
CA LEU A 86 -14.78 -6.96 -23.16
C LEU A 86 -15.05 -6.05 -24.38
N GLU A 87 -15.58 -4.85 -24.15
CA GLU A 87 -15.77 -3.85 -25.20
C GLU A 87 -14.45 -3.51 -25.90
N PHE A 88 -13.37 -3.33 -25.13
CA PHE A 88 -12.04 -3.05 -25.67
C PHE A 88 -11.52 -4.18 -26.56
N LEU A 89 -11.69 -5.44 -26.13
CA LEU A 89 -11.25 -6.59 -26.91
C LEU A 89 -11.98 -6.70 -28.25
N TYR A 90 -13.27 -6.34 -28.29
CA TYR A 90 -14.11 -6.42 -29.49
C TYR A 90 -13.92 -5.23 -30.42
N THR A 91 -13.74 -4.04 -29.87
CA THR A 91 -13.91 -2.79 -30.63
C THR A 91 -12.68 -1.89 -30.64
N ASN A 92 -11.64 -2.24 -29.87
CA ASN A 92 -10.48 -1.40 -29.56
C ASN A 92 -10.84 -0.06 -28.90
N SER A 93 -11.98 -0.02 -28.22
CA SER A 93 -12.54 1.15 -27.53
C SER A 93 -13.27 0.70 -26.26
N ALA A 94 -13.22 1.51 -25.22
CA ALA A 94 -13.97 1.29 -23.98
C ALA A 94 -14.40 2.62 -23.39
N GLN A 95 -15.57 2.64 -22.77
CA GLN A 95 -16.02 3.78 -21.98
C GLN A 95 -15.45 3.69 -20.58
N LEU A 96 -14.63 4.67 -20.20
CA LEU A 96 -14.03 4.75 -18.88
C LEU A 96 -14.78 5.77 -18.02
N HIS A 97 -15.13 5.36 -16.81
CA HIS A 97 -15.75 6.23 -15.81
C HIS A 97 -14.81 6.42 -14.62
N ARG A 98 -14.88 7.58 -13.97
CA ARG A 98 -14.06 7.90 -12.79
C ARG A 98 -14.21 6.85 -11.67
N HIS A 99 -15.41 6.31 -11.48
CA HIS A 99 -15.72 5.38 -10.38
C HIS A 99 -15.33 3.92 -10.65
N SER A 100 -14.95 3.57 -11.88
CA SER A 100 -14.60 2.19 -12.26
C SER A 100 -13.25 2.06 -12.95
N VAL A 101 -12.56 3.18 -13.24
CA VAL A 101 -11.31 3.16 -14.01
C VAL A 101 -10.18 2.42 -13.29
N LEU A 102 -10.13 2.43 -11.95
CA LEU A 102 -9.07 1.73 -11.22
C LEU A 102 -9.24 0.20 -11.32
N GLU A 103 -10.48 -0.26 -11.36
CA GLU A 103 -10.84 -1.66 -11.58
C GLU A 103 -10.56 -2.07 -13.03
N VAL A 104 -10.85 -1.20 -14.01
CA VAL A 104 -10.48 -1.45 -15.41
C VAL A 104 -8.96 -1.50 -15.57
N LEU A 105 -8.22 -0.57 -14.94
CA LEU A 105 -6.76 -0.55 -14.94
C LEU A 105 -6.19 -1.83 -14.32
N THR A 106 -6.75 -2.26 -13.20
CA THR A 106 -6.35 -3.50 -12.52
C THR A 106 -6.56 -4.71 -13.43
N ALA A 107 -7.74 -4.84 -14.04
CA ALA A 107 -8.04 -5.93 -14.97
C ALA A 107 -7.14 -5.88 -16.22
N ALA A 108 -6.84 -4.69 -16.75
CA ALA A 108 -5.95 -4.54 -17.89
C ALA A 108 -4.53 -5.03 -17.57
N VAL A 109 -4.00 -4.73 -16.38
CA VAL A 109 -2.71 -5.25 -15.93
C VAL A 109 -2.74 -6.77 -15.76
N GLU A 110 -3.75 -7.31 -15.08
CA GLU A 110 -3.87 -8.74 -14.82
C GLU A 110 -4.01 -9.58 -16.10
N TYR A 111 -4.74 -9.06 -17.10
CA TYR A 111 -4.95 -9.73 -18.37
C TYR A 111 -3.88 -9.43 -19.41
N GLY A 112 -2.92 -8.55 -19.09
CA GLY A 112 -1.81 -8.19 -19.98
C GLY A 112 -2.24 -7.35 -21.20
N LEU A 113 -3.21 -6.46 -21.02
CA LEU A 113 -3.73 -5.55 -22.04
C LEU A 113 -3.02 -4.19 -21.95
N GLU A 114 -1.83 -4.12 -22.55
CA GLU A 114 -0.93 -2.97 -22.46
C GLU A 114 -1.55 -1.66 -22.98
N GLU A 115 -2.20 -1.69 -24.16
CA GLU A 115 -2.84 -0.48 -24.73
C GLU A 115 -3.98 0.04 -23.83
N LEU A 116 -4.80 -0.86 -23.29
CA LEU A 116 -5.89 -0.46 -22.37
C LEU A 116 -5.32 0.08 -21.05
N ARG A 117 -4.22 -0.51 -20.55
CA ARG A 117 -3.52 -0.02 -19.36
C ARG A 117 -3.08 1.43 -19.54
N GLU A 118 -2.40 1.75 -20.64
CA GLU A 118 -1.92 3.12 -20.90
C GLU A 118 -3.09 4.12 -21.00
N LEU A 119 -4.16 3.77 -21.71
CA LEU A 119 -5.36 4.60 -21.80
C LEU A 119 -6.01 4.83 -20.42
N CYS A 120 -6.07 3.81 -19.57
CA CYS A 120 -6.55 3.95 -18.20
C CYS A 120 -5.65 4.86 -17.37
N LEU A 121 -4.32 4.71 -17.48
CA LEU A 121 -3.35 5.57 -16.78
C LEU A 121 -3.52 7.04 -17.16
N GLU A 122 -3.64 7.33 -18.47
CA GLU A 122 -3.89 8.69 -18.94
C GLU A 122 -5.20 9.27 -18.40
N PHE A 123 -6.25 8.46 -18.34
CA PHE A 123 -7.54 8.90 -17.81
C PHE A 123 -7.48 9.13 -16.30
N VAL A 124 -6.89 8.21 -15.53
CA VAL A 124 -6.71 8.34 -14.07
C VAL A 124 -6.00 9.65 -13.72
N VAL A 125 -4.94 10.01 -14.45
CA VAL A 125 -4.23 11.27 -14.21
C VAL A 125 -5.11 12.50 -14.49
N LYS A 126 -6.04 12.43 -15.45
CA LYS A 126 -6.97 13.52 -15.79
C LYS A 126 -8.10 13.68 -14.77
N VAL A 127 -8.57 12.57 -14.19
CA VAL A 127 -9.69 12.57 -13.21
C VAL A 127 -9.23 12.47 -11.75
N LEU A 128 -7.92 12.58 -11.50
CA LEU A 128 -7.35 12.44 -10.17
C LEU A 128 -7.87 13.53 -9.22
N ASP A 129 -8.39 13.12 -8.07
CA ASP A 129 -8.83 14.01 -7.00
C ASP A 129 -8.52 13.42 -5.61
N VAL A 130 -8.90 14.15 -4.56
CA VAL A 130 -8.59 13.82 -3.16
C VAL A 130 -9.18 12.47 -2.71
N GLU A 131 -10.34 12.08 -3.23
CA GLU A 131 -10.96 10.79 -2.88
C GLU A 131 -10.31 9.64 -3.66
N LEU A 132 -9.98 9.85 -4.95
CA LEU A 132 -9.43 8.81 -5.81
C LEU A 132 -7.92 8.56 -5.59
N VAL A 133 -7.16 9.57 -5.17
CA VAL A 133 -5.68 9.53 -5.20
C VAL A 133 -5.07 8.43 -4.33
N CYS A 134 -5.66 8.12 -3.18
CA CYS A 134 -5.17 7.06 -2.31
C CYS A 134 -5.38 5.67 -2.92
N GLU A 135 -6.55 5.43 -3.52
CA GLU A 135 -6.84 4.19 -4.23
C GLU A 135 -5.92 4.04 -5.46
N ALA A 136 -5.73 5.12 -6.22
CA ALA A 136 -4.80 5.14 -7.35
C ALA A 136 -3.35 4.87 -6.91
N LEU A 137 -2.91 5.43 -5.78
CA LEU A 137 -1.59 5.15 -5.19
C LEU A 137 -1.48 3.68 -4.80
N GLN A 138 -2.52 3.10 -4.20
CA GLN A 138 -2.55 1.69 -3.82
C GLN A 138 -2.37 0.80 -5.05
N VAL A 139 -3.13 1.05 -6.12
CA VAL A 139 -3.00 0.32 -7.40
C VAL A 139 -1.58 0.49 -7.97
N ALA A 140 -1.06 1.72 -7.98
CA ALA A 140 0.27 1.99 -8.51
C ALA A 140 1.37 1.22 -7.77
N VAL A 141 1.29 1.13 -6.45
CA VAL A 141 2.27 0.40 -5.64
C VAL A 141 2.09 -1.11 -5.78
N THR A 142 0.85 -1.61 -5.82
CA THR A 142 0.57 -3.05 -6.00
C THR A 142 1.13 -3.59 -7.32
N PHE A 143 0.99 -2.82 -8.40
CA PHE A 143 1.41 -3.24 -9.74
C PHE A 143 2.75 -2.65 -10.21
N GLY A 144 3.43 -1.87 -9.37
CA GLY A 144 4.72 -1.26 -9.70
C GLY A 144 4.65 -0.17 -10.78
N LEU A 145 3.54 0.56 -10.88
CA LEU A 145 3.30 1.64 -11.84
C LEU A 145 3.99 2.94 -11.38
N GLY A 146 5.31 2.99 -11.51
CA GLY A 146 6.17 4.09 -11.01
C GLY A 146 5.70 5.51 -11.39
N PRO A 147 5.42 5.81 -12.67
CA PRO A 147 4.96 7.15 -13.07
C PRO A 147 3.65 7.58 -12.40
N LEU A 148 2.70 6.65 -12.23
CA LEU A 148 1.45 6.92 -11.53
C LEU A 148 1.71 7.13 -10.03
N GLN A 149 2.57 6.31 -9.42
CA GLN A 149 2.95 6.46 -8.02
C GLN A 149 3.55 7.85 -7.76
N GLU A 150 4.50 8.31 -8.58
CA GLU A 150 5.10 9.64 -8.46
C GLU A 150 4.04 10.74 -8.57
N ARG A 151 3.10 10.61 -9.51
CA ARG A 151 2.02 11.57 -9.70
C ARG A 151 1.07 11.62 -8.52
N CYS A 152 0.67 10.46 -7.97
CA CYS A 152 -0.16 10.38 -6.79
C CYS A 152 0.53 10.98 -5.57
N VAL A 153 1.81 10.66 -5.33
CA VAL A 153 2.59 11.24 -4.23
C VAL A 153 2.66 12.76 -4.35
N ALA A 154 2.95 13.30 -5.53
CA ALA A 154 2.98 14.74 -5.77
C ALA A 154 1.62 15.41 -5.54
N PHE A 155 0.52 14.75 -5.91
CA PHE A 155 -0.83 15.26 -5.66
C PHE A 155 -1.15 15.29 -4.15
N ILE A 156 -0.79 14.23 -3.42
CA ILE A 156 -0.99 14.13 -1.97
C ILE A 156 -0.11 15.16 -1.24
N GLU A 157 1.10 15.43 -1.71
CA GLU A 157 1.95 16.50 -1.17
C GLU A 157 1.31 17.89 -1.32
N ALA A 158 0.55 18.12 -2.39
CA ALA A 158 -0.17 19.38 -2.61
C ALA A 158 -1.48 19.49 -1.79
N HIS A 159 -2.18 18.36 -1.56
CA HIS A 159 -3.49 18.31 -0.88
C HIS A 159 -3.43 17.49 0.42
N SER A 160 -2.32 17.59 1.17
CA SER A 160 -2.00 16.63 2.24
C SER A 160 -3.06 16.59 3.34
N GLN A 161 -3.53 17.75 3.79
CA GLN A 161 -4.53 17.88 4.85
C GLN A 161 -5.86 17.22 4.51
N GLU A 162 -6.34 17.44 3.29
CA GLU A 162 -7.62 16.88 2.83
C GLU A 162 -7.48 15.37 2.64
N THR A 163 -6.37 14.93 2.04
CA THR A 163 -6.09 13.50 1.78
C THR A 163 -6.02 12.68 3.06
N LEU A 164 -5.38 13.17 4.13
CA LEU A 164 -5.27 12.43 5.40
C LEU A 164 -6.61 12.14 6.08
N ARG A 165 -7.66 12.89 5.71
CA ARG A 165 -9.01 12.74 6.27
C ARG A 165 -9.89 11.80 5.44
N THR A 166 -9.45 11.38 4.24
CA THR A 166 -10.25 10.51 3.38
C THR A 166 -10.23 9.07 3.86
N ARG A 167 -11.26 8.34 3.47
CA ARG A 167 -11.35 6.90 3.71
C ARG A 167 -10.22 6.15 2.98
N GLY A 168 -9.90 6.56 1.76
CA GLY A 168 -8.84 5.94 0.96
C GLY A 168 -7.49 5.95 1.67
N PHE A 169 -7.16 7.00 2.44
CA PHE A 169 -5.93 7.02 3.24
C PHE A 169 -5.89 5.94 4.32
N LEU A 170 -7.02 5.69 4.99
CA LEU A 170 -7.13 4.68 6.06
C LEU A 170 -7.03 3.25 5.54
N GLU A 171 -7.33 3.04 4.25
CA GLU A 171 -7.32 1.73 3.59
C GLU A 171 -6.00 1.42 2.87
N LEU A 172 -5.04 2.36 2.87
CA LEU A 172 -3.72 2.15 2.27
C LEU A 172 -2.98 0.98 2.92
N SER A 173 -2.29 0.20 2.10
CA SER A 173 -1.35 -0.81 2.56
C SER A 173 -0.07 -0.15 3.13
N PRO A 174 0.66 -0.82 4.05
CA PRO A 174 1.93 -0.30 4.54
C PRO A 174 2.93 0.08 3.42
N PRO A 175 3.11 -0.72 2.34
CA PRO A 175 3.96 -0.33 1.21
C PRO A 175 3.56 0.97 0.52
N ALA A 176 2.25 1.27 0.43
CA ALA A 176 1.76 2.51 -0.17
C ALA A 176 1.89 3.71 0.77
N LEU A 177 1.76 3.49 2.07
CA LEU A 177 1.86 4.54 3.08
C LEU A 177 3.30 4.98 3.38
N LEU A 178 4.27 4.04 3.34
CA LEU A 178 5.68 4.33 3.67
C LEU A 178 6.32 5.44 2.80
N PRO A 179 6.15 5.48 1.46
CA PRO A 179 6.65 6.57 0.62
C PRO A 179 6.13 7.95 1.05
N LEU A 180 4.84 8.03 1.42
CA LEU A 180 4.23 9.28 1.89
C LEU A 180 4.88 9.73 3.20
N LEU A 181 4.95 8.83 4.18
CA LEU A 181 5.54 9.14 5.49
C LEU A 181 7.03 9.48 5.42
N ARG A 182 7.75 9.01 4.39
CA ARG A 182 9.14 9.40 4.17
C ARG A 182 9.30 10.77 3.54
N SER A 183 8.27 11.30 2.87
CA SER A 183 8.35 12.58 2.16
C SER A 183 8.46 13.79 3.11
N ASP A 184 9.49 14.61 2.90
CA ASP A 184 9.67 15.90 3.56
C ASP A 184 8.66 16.96 3.06
N LYS A 185 8.01 16.72 1.91
CA LYS A 185 7.16 17.71 1.23
C LYS A 185 5.71 17.71 1.72
N LEU A 186 5.29 16.70 2.49
CA LEU A 186 3.94 16.67 3.08
C LEU A 186 3.66 17.94 3.90
N CYS A 187 2.57 18.62 3.58
CA CYS A 187 2.20 19.88 4.21
C CYS A 187 1.30 19.65 5.44
N VAL A 188 1.81 18.95 6.45
CA VAL A 188 1.06 18.54 7.66
C VAL A 188 1.94 18.68 8.91
N ASP A 189 1.35 19.03 10.05
CA ASP A 189 2.03 19.00 11.34
C ASP A 189 2.23 17.54 11.80
N GLU A 190 3.38 17.25 12.41
CA GLU A 190 3.69 15.87 12.80
C GLU A 190 2.66 15.31 13.81
N ALA A 191 2.05 16.16 14.65
CA ALA A 191 1.00 15.73 15.57
C ALA A 191 -0.23 15.20 14.83
N GLU A 192 -0.66 15.88 13.76
CA GLU A 192 -1.78 15.42 12.93
C GLU A 192 -1.43 14.14 12.17
N LEU A 193 -0.20 14.02 11.69
CA LEU A 193 0.26 12.81 11.00
C LEU A 193 0.29 11.58 11.93
N VAL A 194 0.68 11.77 13.20
CA VAL A 194 0.62 10.73 14.23
C VAL A 194 -0.83 10.30 14.50
N LEU A 195 -1.77 11.23 14.57
CA LEU A 195 -3.20 10.93 14.72
C LEU A 195 -3.77 10.19 13.50
N ALA A 196 -3.39 10.59 12.29
CA ALA A 196 -3.77 9.92 11.06
C ALA A 196 -3.20 8.48 11.02
N ALA A 197 -1.93 8.29 11.37
CA ALA A 197 -1.29 6.97 11.45
C ALA A 197 -1.95 6.06 12.50
N ARG A 198 -2.39 6.61 13.63
CA ARG A 198 -3.17 5.86 14.64
C ARG A 198 -4.51 5.42 14.08
N SER A 199 -5.23 6.33 13.41
CA SER A 199 -6.54 6.03 12.82
C SER A 199 -6.43 4.96 11.74
N TRP A 200 -5.42 5.07 10.87
CA TRP A 200 -5.06 4.05 9.89
C TRP A 200 -4.77 2.69 10.55
N ALA A 201 -3.96 2.67 11.61
CA ALA A 201 -3.61 1.43 12.29
C ALA A 201 -4.81 0.78 13.00
N ARG A 202 -5.77 1.56 13.49
CA ARG A 202 -7.04 1.05 14.05
C ARG A 202 -7.89 0.36 12.98
N VAL A 203 -8.04 0.99 11.81
CA VAL A 203 -8.78 0.40 10.69
C VAL A 203 -8.09 -0.88 10.22
N GLY A 204 -6.77 -0.85 10.02
CA GLY A 204 -6.01 -2.03 9.64
C GLY A 204 -6.04 -3.15 10.68
N ALA A 205 -6.03 -2.82 11.97
CA ALA A 205 -6.17 -3.78 13.06
C ALA A 205 -7.53 -4.48 13.06
N ALA A 206 -8.61 -3.74 12.80
CA ALA A 206 -9.96 -4.29 12.69
C ALA A 206 -10.09 -5.22 11.47
N VAL A 207 -9.54 -4.84 10.32
CA VAL A 207 -9.60 -5.63 9.08
C VAL A 207 -8.73 -6.89 9.15
N LEU A 208 -7.54 -6.79 9.74
CA LEU A 208 -6.58 -7.90 9.81
C LEU A 208 -6.73 -8.76 11.08
N GLU A 209 -7.64 -8.40 11.98
CA GLU A 209 -7.81 -9.02 13.31
C GLU A 209 -6.49 -9.11 14.10
N ARG A 210 -5.67 -8.06 14.01
CA ARG A 210 -4.34 -7.98 14.64
C ARG A 210 -4.24 -6.79 15.60
N PRO A 211 -3.36 -6.85 16.63
CA PRO A 211 -3.16 -5.71 17.51
C PRO A 211 -2.67 -4.47 16.75
N VAL A 212 -3.18 -3.29 17.13
CA VAL A 212 -2.81 -1.97 16.55
C VAL A 212 -1.29 -1.77 16.53
N ALA A 213 -0.58 -2.13 17.60
CA ALA A 213 0.87 -2.04 17.69
C ALA A 213 1.62 -2.84 16.61
N GLU A 214 1.06 -3.97 16.19
CA GLU A 214 1.68 -4.84 15.18
C GLU A 214 1.48 -4.27 13.77
N VAL A 215 0.28 -3.76 13.49
CA VAL A 215 -0.06 -3.10 12.22
C VAL A 215 0.70 -1.77 12.07
N ALA A 216 0.84 -1.02 13.16
CA ALA A 216 1.55 0.26 13.19
C ALA A 216 3.07 0.13 13.14
N ALA A 217 3.65 -1.03 13.49
CA ALA A 217 5.08 -1.24 13.60
C ALA A 217 5.93 -0.74 12.40
N PRO A 218 5.57 -0.99 11.12
CA PRO A 218 6.33 -0.45 9.97
C PRO A 218 6.24 1.07 9.86
N VAL A 219 5.07 1.65 10.16
CA VAL A 219 4.73 3.06 9.97
C VAL A 219 5.29 3.95 11.07
N VAL A 220 5.27 3.49 12.32
CA VAL A 220 5.75 4.23 13.50
C VAL A 220 7.21 4.66 13.36
N ARG A 221 8.03 3.90 12.61
CA ARG A 221 9.46 4.20 12.41
C ARG A 221 9.71 5.42 11.52
N GLU A 222 8.72 5.79 10.72
CA GLU A 222 8.80 6.94 9.80
C GLU A 222 8.18 8.21 10.42
N LEU A 223 7.56 8.09 11.61
CA LEU A 223 7.05 9.22 12.39
C LEU A 223 8.18 9.96 13.10
N ARG A 224 8.17 11.29 13.00
CA ARG A 224 9.23 12.20 13.45
C ARG A 224 8.91 12.75 14.83
N LEU A 225 8.80 11.88 15.83
CA LEU A 225 8.34 12.28 17.18
C LEU A 225 9.19 13.39 17.82
N ALA A 226 10.45 13.59 17.40
CA ALA A 226 11.27 14.73 17.82
C ALA A 226 10.74 16.12 17.42
N LEU A 227 9.81 16.18 16.47
CA LEU A 227 9.19 17.44 16.07
C LEU A 227 8.01 17.83 16.97
N LEU A 228 7.51 16.89 17.79
CA LEU A 228 6.38 17.09 18.70
C LEU A 228 6.75 17.95 19.90
N ALA A 229 5.78 18.70 20.41
CA ALA A 229 5.92 19.60 21.54
C ALA A 229 5.84 18.77 22.83
N PRO A 230 6.41 19.24 23.95
CA PRO A 230 6.32 18.51 25.21
C PRO A 230 4.87 18.13 25.59
N ALA A 231 3.91 19.04 25.39
CA ALA A 231 2.49 18.78 25.65
C ALA A 231 1.91 17.71 24.71
N GLU A 232 2.29 17.70 23.43
CA GLU A 232 1.83 16.71 22.44
C GLU A 232 2.46 15.34 22.69
N LEU A 233 3.73 15.29 23.10
CA LEU A 233 4.40 14.06 23.52
C LEU A 233 3.73 13.49 24.77
N SER A 234 3.41 14.31 25.77
CA SER A 234 2.67 13.87 26.95
C SER A 234 1.26 13.38 26.61
N ALA A 235 0.56 14.05 25.69
CA ALA A 235 -0.74 13.58 25.21
C ALA A 235 -0.62 12.24 24.46
N LEU A 236 0.39 12.11 23.59
CA LEU A 236 0.68 10.88 22.87
C LEU A 236 1.03 9.73 23.82
N GLU A 237 1.78 10.01 24.89
CA GLU A 237 2.10 9.07 25.97
C GLU A 237 0.85 8.53 26.64
N GLU A 238 -0.05 9.42 27.06
CA GLU A 238 -1.30 9.04 27.72
C GLU A 238 -2.18 8.18 26.78
N GLN A 239 -2.31 8.59 25.52
CA GLN A 239 -3.02 7.81 24.51
C GLN A 239 -2.38 6.44 24.27
N ASN A 240 -1.05 6.35 24.31
CA ASN A 240 -0.32 5.09 24.09
C ASN A 240 -0.46 4.11 25.28
N ARG A 241 -0.81 4.59 26.49
CA ARG A 241 -1.16 3.73 27.63
C ARG A 241 -2.52 3.07 27.45
N GLN A 242 -3.48 3.83 26.93
CA GLN A 242 -4.84 3.35 26.69
C GLN A 242 -4.89 2.39 25.50
N GLU A 243 -4.18 2.73 24.43
CA GLU A 243 -4.10 1.94 23.20
C GLU A 243 -2.67 1.96 22.66
N PRO A 244 -1.92 0.85 22.79
CA PRO A 244 -0.52 0.80 22.39
C PRO A 244 -0.38 0.89 20.88
N LEU A 245 0.20 2.01 20.42
CA LEU A 245 0.59 2.27 19.03
C LEU A 245 2.12 2.11 18.88
N ILE A 246 2.87 2.71 19.80
CA ILE A 246 4.32 2.71 19.85
C ILE A 246 4.77 1.68 20.88
N PRO A 247 5.61 0.69 20.52
CA PRO A 247 6.15 -0.26 21.48
C PRO A 247 7.10 0.44 22.47
N VAL A 248 6.58 0.84 23.63
CA VAL A 248 7.41 1.37 24.72
C VAL A 248 8.05 0.18 25.42
N ARG A 249 9.38 0.10 25.39
CA ARG A 249 10.09 -0.89 26.20
C ARG A 249 10.01 -0.48 27.66
N THR A 250 9.00 -0.96 28.38
CA THR A 250 9.08 -1.02 29.84
C THR A 250 10.30 -1.88 30.19
N ARG A 251 11.33 -1.28 30.81
CA ARG A 251 12.47 -2.01 31.40
C ARG A 251 11.92 -3.01 32.43
N GLY A 252 11.57 -4.23 31.98
CA GLY A 252 10.94 -5.24 32.84
C GLY A 252 10.55 -6.51 32.10
N THR A 253 10.15 -6.43 30.83
CA THR A 253 9.91 -7.62 30.01
C THR A 253 11.22 -8.06 29.34
N ARG A 254 12.02 -8.82 30.10
CA ARG A 254 12.92 -9.80 29.45
C ARG A 254 12.00 -10.66 28.58
N LEU A 255 12.13 -10.52 27.25
CA LEU A 255 11.73 -11.58 26.33
C LEU A 255 12.33 -12.86 26.92
N ARG A 256 11.47 -13.72 27.47
CA ARG A 256 11.87 -15.09 27.83
C ARG A 256 12.42 -15.67 26.55
N SER A 257 13.74 -15.79 26.48
CA SER A 257 14.39 -16.60 25.47
C SER A 257 13.71 -17.98 25.51
N PRO A 258 13.42 -18.59 24.34
CA PRO A 258 12.86 -19.93 24.32
C PRO A 258 13.82 -20.86 25.06
N PRO A 259 13.32 -21.89 25.76
CA PRO A 259 14.19 -22.80 26.51
C PRO A 259 15.16 -23.45 25.53
N ARG A 260 16.45 -23.17 25.69
CA ARG A 260 17.51 -23.87 24.97
C ARG A 260 17.35 -25.36 25.27
N ARG A 261 16.93 -26.14 24.26
CA ARG A 261 16.98 -27.60 24.28
C ARG A 261 18.39 -28.02 24.67
N GLY A 262 18.51 -28.65 25.84
CA GLY A 262 19.78 -29.19 26.32
C GLY A 262 20.34 -30.22 25.35
N ARG A 263 21.55 -29.95 24.84
CA ARG A 263 22.45 -30.99 24.34
C ARG A 263 23.44 -31.29 25.46
N LYS A 264 23.41 -32.53 25.94
CA LYS A 264 24.38 -33.13 26.86
C LYS A 264 25.72 -33.37 26.14
N HIS A 265 26.77 -33.47 26.96
CA HIS A 265 28.15 -33.92 26.71
C HIS A 265 29.14 -32.84 26.26
N ALA A 266 30.39 -32.78 26.74
CA ALA A 266 31.10 -33.43 27.84
C ALA A 266 32.46 -32.70 28.02
N GLY A 267 33.06 -32.77 29.22
CA GLY A 267 34.52 -32.77 29.37
C GLY A 267 35.21 -31.48 29.84
N GLY A 268 35.66 -31.50 31.10
CA GLY A 268 37.07 -31.29 31.46
C GLY A 268 37.59 -29.87 31.74
N GLY A 269 38.23 -29.71 32.91
CA GLY A 269 39.37 -28.79 33.08
C GLY A 269 39.21 -27.71 34.15
N ALA A 270 40.01 -27.82 35.21
CA ALA A 270 40.08 -26.95 36.39
C ALA A 270 40.92 -25.67 36.16
N ALA A 271 40.63 -24.60 36.92
CA ALA A 271 41.63 -23.67 37.50
C ALA A 271 40.98 -22.70 38.53
N GLN A 272 41.61 -22.57 39.70
CA GLN A 272 41.30 -21.67 40.82
C GLN A 272 41.80 -20.24 40.52
N GLY A 273 40.99 -19.19 40.70
CA GLY A 273 41.06 -18.22 41.82
C GLY A 273 41.70 -16.87 41.39
N PRO A 274 41.67 -15.79 42.20
CA PRO A 274 40.60 -15.28 43.06
C PRO A 274 40.32 -13.76 42.92
N ARG A 275 39.21 -13.31 43.54
CA ARG A 275 38.94 -12.00 44.18
C ARG A 275 39.16 -10.69 43.40
N GLY A 276 38.04 -9.97 43.24
CA GLY A 276 37.97 -8.54 42.96
C GLY A 276 36.54 -8.05 43.14
N GLU A 277 36.05 -8.02 44.39
CA GLU A 277 34.87 -7.25 44.77
C GLU A 277 35.22 -5.77 44.59
N VAL A 278 34.53 -5.10 43.67
CA VAL A 278 34.42 -3.64 43.68
C VAL A 278 32.96 -3.33 43.90
N SER A 279 32.61 -3.19 45.19
CA SER A 279 31.40 -2.52 45.63
C SER A 279 31.42 -1.10 45.10
N ILE A 280 30.45 -0.77 44.24
CA ILE A 280 29.97 0.59 44.08
C ILE A 280 28.48 0.54 44.45
N GLU A 281 28.24 0.44 45.76
CA GLU A 281 26.99 0.92 46.33
C GLU A 281 27.05 2.44 46.39
N GLY A 282 25.96 3.07 45.97
CA GLY A 282 25.64 4.44 46.34
C GLY A 282 25.44 5.35 45.14
N LEU A 283 24.19 5.42 44.68
CA LEU A 283 23.42 6.65 44.39
C LEU A 283 22.00 6.18 44.04
N ARG A 284 21.14 6.05 45.05
CA ARG A 284 20.04 6.99 45.33
C ARG A 284 19.06 7.14 44.16
N GLY A 285 17.84 6.67 44.42
CA GLY A 285 16.62 7.19 43.81
C GLY A 285 16.01 6.27 42.78
N ASP A 286 15.31 5.22 43.24
CA ASP A 286 14.13 4.72 42.55
C ASP A 286 13.07 5.82 42.56
N GLN A 287 13.27 6.85 41.73
CA GLN A 287 12.18 7.68 41.24
C GLN A 287 11.82 7.11 39.87
N PRO A 288 10.55 6.75 39.62
CA PRO A 288 10.11 6.54 38.24
C PRO A 288 10.48 7.81 37.47
N LEU A 289 11.32 7.65 36.44
CA LEU A 289 11.69 8.74 35.55
C LEU A 289 10.41 9.51 35.17
N PRO A 290 10.39 10.85 35.28
CA PRO A 290 9.21 11.65 34.93
C PRO A 290 8.67 11.18 33.57
N GLN A 291 7.36 10.97 33.49
CA GLN A 291 6.70 10.19 32.44
C GLN A 291 7.18 10.49 31.00
N VAL A 292 7.49 11.77 30.73
CA VAL A 292 8.05 12.32 29.47
C VAL A 292 9.36 11.64 29.03
N GLU A 293 10.17 11.15 29.96
CA GLU A 293 11.46 10.52 29.65
C GLU A 293 11.28 9.11 29.07
N GLN A 294 10.13 8.45 29.22
CA GLN A 294 9.97 7.05 28.80
C GLN A 294 9.70 6.91 27.29
N ILE A 295 8.84 7.74 26.68
CA ILE A 295 8.71 7.75 25.21
C ILE A 295 9.89 8.44 24.57
N VAL A 296 10.45 9.48 25.20
CA VAL A 296 11.67 10.13 24.71
C VAL A 296 12.86 9.16 24.70
N GLU A 297 13.07 8.34 25.74
CA GLU A 297 14.12 7.30 25.73
C GLU A 297 13.78 6.11 24.82
N ALA A 298 12.51 5.71 24.70
CA ALA A 298 12.11 4.69 23.72
C ALA A 298 12.34 5.18 22.28
N TRP A 299 12.09 6.47 22.02
CA TRP A 299 12.36 7.13 20.75
C TRP A 299 13.86 7.30 20.53
N LYS A 300 14.64 7.79 21.49
CA LYS A 300 16.12 7.86 21.39
C LYS A 300 16.70 6.47 21.10
N CYS A 301 16.26 5.44 21.82
CA CYS A 301 16.66 4.04 21.57
C CYS A 301 16.18 3.48 20.22
N HIS A 302 15.19 4.10 19.56
CA HIS A 302 14.68 3.70 18.24
C HIS A 302 15.34 4.48 17.10
N ALA A 303 15.45 5.80 17.25
CA ALA A 303 16.13 6.72 16.33
C ALA A 303 17.63 6.41 16.23
N LEU A 304 18.28 6.09 17.35
CA LEU A 304 19.71 5.73 17.40
C LEU A 304 20.01 4.31 16.91
N ARG A 305 19.00 3.51 16.53
CA ARG A 305 19.20 2.17 15.95
C ARG A 305 19.40 2.17 14.43
N ARG A 306 19.35 3.32 13.77
CA ARG A 306 19.97 3.50 12.44
C ARG A 306 21.48 3.68 12.65
N GLY A 307 22.21 2.57 12.75
CA GLY A 307 23.65 2.60 12.55
C GLY A 307 23.94 3.11 11.14
N ASP A 308 24.81 4.11 11.05
CA ASP A 308 25.37 4.74 9.85
C ASP A 308 24.41 5.49 8.91
N ALA A 309 24.31 6.81 9.10
CA ALA A 309 24.55 7.85 8.06
C ALA A 309 23.87 9.19 8.42
N ALA A 310 24.68 10.23 8.70
CA ALA A 310 24.30 11.66 8.78
C ALA A 310 23.14 12.00 9.76
N PRO A 311 22.82 13.27 10.08
CA PRO A 311 21.60 13.56 10.84
C PRO A 311 20.39 13.04 10.03
N GLY A 312 19.81 11.95 10.51
CA GLY A 312 18.86 11.15 9.73
C GLY A 312 17.57 11.90 9.41
N ALA A 313 16.86 11.43 8.39
CA ALA A 313 15.49 11.84 8.04
C ALA A 313 14.50 12.05 9.22
N PRO A 314 14.59 11.35 10.38
CA PRO A 314 13.67 11.57 11.50
C PRO A 314 13.75 12.94 12.17
N CYS A 315 14.83 13.69 11.94
CA CYS A 315 14.97 15.03 12.51
C CYS A 315 14.45 16.11 11.55
N ARG A 316 14.46 15.91 10.23
CA ARG A 316 14.07 16.94 9.26
C ARG A 316 12.60 17.34 9.41
N ARG A 317 12.30 18.64 9.35
CA ARG A 317 10.92 19.14 9.34
C ARG A 317 10.23 18.78 8.04
N ARG A 318 8.93 18.51 8.12
CA ARG A 318 8.07 18.51 6.95
C ARG A 318 7.66 19.94 6.62
N ARG A 319 7.27 20.19 5.36
CA ARG A 319 6.84 21.52 4.88
C ARG A 319 5.78 22.18 5.76
N GLY A 320 4.83 21.41 6.28
CA GLY A 320 3.73 21.93 7.11
C GLY A 320 3.99 21.99 8.61
N THR A 321 5.16 21.56 9.10
CA THR A 321 5.44 21.56 10.54
C THR A 321 5.68 22.97 11.04
N LEU A 322 4.88 23.41 12.02
CA LEU A 322 5.06 24.72 12.64
C LEU A 322 6.42 24.79 13.36
N PRO A 323 7.22 25.86 13.18
CA PRO A 323 8.52 25.99 13.83
C PRO A 323 8.36 26.17 15.34
N ARG A 324 9.15 25.43 16.13
CA ARG A 324 9.12 25.44 17.60
C ARG A 324 10.50 25.77 18.16
N GLU A 325 10.54 26.30 19.37
CA GLU A 325 11.80 26.76 19.98
C GLU A 325 12.86 25.67 20.10
N HIS A 326 12.47 24.42 20.36
CA HIS A 326 13.41 23.32 20.51
C HIS A 326 13.95 22.80 19.17
N HIS A 327 13.32 23.13 18.04
CA HIS A 327 13.78 22.72 16.71
C HIS A 327 15.15 23.31 16.35
N ARG A 328 15.53 24.44 16.97
CA ARG A 328 16.86 25.05 16.80
C ARG A 328 18.02 24.16 17.28
N PHE A 329 17.74 23.24 18.20
CA PHE A 329 18.72 22.32 18.75
C PHE A 329 18.81 21.00 17.98
N LEU A 330 18.00 20.82 16.94
CA LEU A 330 17.97 19.61 16.12
C LEU A 330 18.75 19.75 14.79
N ASP A 331 19.45 20.87 14.57
CA ASP A 331 20.19 21.19 13.34
C ASP A 331 19.37 20.98 12.05
N LEU A 332 18.18 21.59 11.97
CA LEU A 332 17.22 21.36 10.89
C LEU A 332 17.42 22.35 9.73
N PRO A 333 18.06 21.95 8.61
CA PRO A 333 18.02 22.77 7.41
C PRO A 333 16.59 22.79 6.85
N PHE A 334 16.09 23.98 6.51
CA PHE A 334 15.05 24.11 5.49
C PHE A 334 15.71 23.88 4.13
N LYS A 335 15.27 22.87 3.38
CA LYS A 335 15.45 22.79 1.94
C LYS A 335 14.13 22.38 1.31
#